data_AF-A0A496UI02-F1
#
_entry.id   AF-A0A496UI02-F1
#
_cell.length_a   1.000
_cell.length_b   1.000
_cell.length_c   1.000
_cell.angle_alpha   90.00
_cell.angle_beta   90.00
_cell.angle_gamma   90.00
#
_symmetry.space_group_name_H-M   'P 1'
#
loop_
_entity.id
_entity.type
_entity.pdbx_description
1 polymer ?
#
loop_
_entity_poly.entity_id
_entity_poly.type
_entity_poly.pdbx_seq_one_letter_code
_entity_poly.pdbx_strand_id
1 'polypeptide(L)'
;MTYSIFLLLITLFTLQSATIEATFDSPASSINGLGWENGVLWALDTESTTAFSIDPSSGSVIDSLNIEYIPGYEPYGMAVRNDTLFICQLKYGGPDSYYCYHSAVTGTFLGMLDLC
;
A
#
# COMPACT_ATOMS: atom_id res chain seq x y z
N MET A 1 -0.75 -19.52 43.18
CA MET A 1 -1.45 -20.42 42.23
C MET A 1 -2.37 -19.70 41.24
N THR A 2 -2.53 -18.37 41.28
CA THR A 2 -3.46 -17.63 40.41
C THR A 2 -2.82 -17.07 39.13
N TYR A 3 -1.52 -16.73 39.13
CA TYR A 3 -0.81 -16.25 37.93
C TYR A 3 -0.58 -17.36 36.87
N SER A 4 -0.53 -18.62 37.31
CA SER A 4 -0.22 -19.76 36.43
C SER A 4 -1.37 -20.12 35.48
N ILE A 5 -2.62 -19.82 35.85
CA ILE A 5 -3.79 -20.03 34.98
C ILE A 5 -3.95 -18.86 34.01
N PHE A 6 -3.60 -17.64 34.44
CA PHE A 6 -3.66 -16.43 33.60
C PHE A 6 -2.62 -16.47 32.46
N LEU A 7 -1.41 -16.97 32.73
CA LEU A 7 -0.39 -17.21 31.70
C LEU A 7 -0.81 -18.29 30.69
N LEU A 8 -1.50 -19.35 31.14
CA LEU A 8 -1.97 -20.43 30.26
C LEU A 8 -3.09 -19.96 29.31
N LEU A 9 -3.96 -19.06 29.77
CA LEU A 9 -5.02 -18.44 28.97
C LEU A 9 -4.48 -17.45 27.92
N ILE A 10 -3.40 -16.73 28.22
CA ILE A 10 -2.72 -15.83 27.26
C ILE A 10 -2.01 -16.65 26.16
N THR A 11 -1.42 -17.80 26.50
CA THR A 11 -0.74 -18.66 25.51
C THR A 11 -1.71 -19.42 24.60
N LEU A 12 -2.95 -19.66 25.04
CA LEU A 12 -4.00 -20.26 24.21
C LEU A 12 -4.59 -19.27 23.20
N PHE A 13 -4.35 -17.96 23.36
CA PHE A 13 -5.03 -16.93 22.56
C PHE A 13 -4.30 -16.47 21.30
N THR A 14 -3.06 -16.89 21.00
CA THR A 14 -2.41 -16.41 19.76
C THR A 14 -1.56 -17.48 19.07
N LEU A 15 -2.25 -18.44 18.45
CA LEU A 15 -1.79 -19.11 17.23
C LEU A 15 -2.98 -19.30 16.30
N GLN A 16 -3.80 -18.25 16.14
CA GLN A 16 -4.81 -18.23 15.10
C GLN A 16 -4.09 -17.99 13.78
N SER A 17 -4.02 -19.02 12.94
CA SER A 17 -3.52 -18.88 11.58
C SER A 17 -4.34 -17.83 10.85
N ALA A 18 -3.67 -16.99 10.06
CA ALA A 18 -4.37 -16.07 9.17
C ALA A 18 -5.30 -16.86 8.25
N THR A 19 -6.55 -16.44 8.16
CA THR A 19 -7.55 -16.97 7.22
C THR A 19 -7.90 -15.90 6.20
N ILE A 20 -8.25 -16.31 4.98
CA ILE A 20 -8.79 -15.40 3.97
C ILE A 20 -10.22 -15.06 4.36
N GLU A 21 -10.49 -13.79 4.65
CA GLU A 21 -11.85 -13.31 4.96
C GLU A 21 -12.60 -12.85 3.70
N ALA A 22 -11.89 -12.30 2.72
CA ALA A 22 -12.44 -11.84 1.46
C ALA A 22 -11.41 -11.94 0.33
N THR A 23 -11.90 -12.13 -0.89
CA THR A 23 -11.13 -12.07 -2.13
C THR A 23 -11.95 -11.31 -3.16
N PHE A 24 -11.31 -10.42 -3.91
CA PHE A 24 -11.90 -9.72 -5.03
C PHE A 24 -10.88 -9.64 -6.16
N ASP A 25 -11.37 -9.37 -7.36
CA ASP A 25 -10.52 -9.23 -8.54
C ASP A 25 -9.61 -7.99 -8.39
N SER A 26 -8.36 -8.15 -8.82
CA SER A 26 -7.42 -7.03 -8.86
C SER A 26 -7.92 -5.97 -9.85
N PRO A 27 -7.86 -4.67 -9.52
CA PRO A 27 -8.30 -3.62 -10.43
C PRO A 27 -7.38 -3.46 -11.66
N ALA A 28 -6.16 -4.00 -11.61
CA ALA A 28 -5.19 -3.96 -12.70
C ALA A 28 -4.23 -5.18 -12.66
N SER A 29 -3.35 -5.28 -13.67
CA SER A 29 -2.50 -6.45 -13.93
C SER A 29 -1.26 -6.56 -13.04
N SER A 30 -0.72 -5.44 -12.56
CA SER A 30 0.61 -5.34 -11.97
C SER A 30 0.59 -4.46 -10.71
N ILE A 31 -0.25 -4.86 -9.73
CA ILE A 31 -0.33 -4.23 -8.41
C ILE A 31 0.91 -4.55 -7.58
N ASN A 32 1.72 -3.53 -7.30
CA ASN A 32 2.99 -3.68 -6.59
C ASN A 32 3.01 -2.98 -5.22
N GLY A 33 2.17 -1.94 -5.03
CA GLY A 33 2.08 -1.18 -3.80
C GLY A 33 0.69 -1.23 -3.18
N LEU A 34 0.61 -1.38 -1.86
CA LEU A 34 -0.66 -1.40 -1.11
C LEU A 34 -0.61 -0.43 0.07
N GLY A 35 -1.70 0.30 0.27
CA GLY A 35 -1.88 1.19 1.41
C GLY A 35 -3.25 1.00 2.07
N TRP A 36 -3.37 1.34 3.34
CA TRP A 36 -4.67 1.35 4.02
C TRP A 36 -4.80 2.57 4.92
N GLU A 37 -5.89 3.34 4.76
CA GLU A 37 -6.24 4.42 5.67
C GLU A 37 -7.75 4.65 5.67
N ASN A 38 -8.30 4.96 6.84
CA ASN A 38 -9.71 5.37 7.02
C ASN A 38 -10.75 4.43 6.38
N GLY A 39 -10.46 3.11 6.35
CA GLY A 39 -11.37 2.10 5.78
C GLY A 39 -11.30 1.99 4.25
N VAL A 40 -10.32 2.62 3.61
CA VAL A 40 -10.07 2.56 2.18
C VAL A 40 -8.78 1.80 1.93
N LEU A 41 -8.85 0.79 1.06
CA LEU A 41 -7.68 0.09 0.53
C LEU A 41 -7.16 0.86 -0.68
N TRP A 42 -5.86 1.10 -0.74
CA TRP A 42 -5.19 1.68 -1.88
C TRP A 42 -4.33 0.64 -2.57
N ALA A 43 -4.36 0.60 -3.90
CA ALA A 43 -3.57 -0.31 -4.72
C ALA A 43 -2.88 0.46 -5.85
N LEU A 44 -1.57 0.30 -5.97
CA LEU A 44 -0.76 0.95 -6.98
C LEU A 44 -0.37 -0.04 -8.08
N ASP A 45 -0.74 0.27 -9.31
CA ASP A 45 -0.37 -0.47 -10.50
C ASP A 45 0.82 0.15 -11.23
N THR A 46 1.80 -0.70 -11.55
CA THR A 46 3.03 -0.28 -12.24
C THR A 46 2.81 -0.02 -13.72
N GLU A 47 2.01 -0.85 -14.41
CA GLU A 47 1.84 -0.79 -15.87
C GLU A 47 1.03 0.43 -16.31
N SER A 48 -0.06 0.71 -15.61
CA SER A 48 -0.95 1.84 -15.86
C SER A 48 -0.55 3.09 -15.07
N THR A 49 0.49 3.03 -14.23
CA THR A 49 0.93 4.15 -13.38
C THR A 49 -0.22 4.78 -12.60
N THR A 50 -1.10 3.95 -12.06
CA THR A 50 -2.37 4.37 -11.44
C THR A 50 -2.48 3.85 -10.02
N ALA A 51 -2.84 4.73 -9.10
CA ALA A 51 -3.27 4.37 -7.75
C ALA A 51 -4.81 4.29 -7.70
N PHE A 52 -5.34 3.14 -7.30
CA PHE A 52 -6.76 2.89 -7.12
C PHE A 52 -7.11 2.97 -5.63
N SER A 53 -8.17 3.68 -5.29
CA SER A 53 -8.83 3.54 -3.99
C SER A 53 -9.97 2.55 -4.12
N ILE A 54 -10.11 1.65 -3.16
CA ILE A 54 -10.95 0.45 -3.23
C ILE A 54 -11.77 0.36 -1.94
N ASP A 55 -13.05 0.10 -2.10
CA ASP A 55 -13.92 -0.33 -0.99
C ASP A 55 -13.58 -1.77 -0.62
N PRO A 56 -12.98 -2.02 0.55
CA PRO A 56 -12.51 -3.34 0.93
C PRO A 56 -13.65 -4.33 1.24
N SER A 57 -14.88 -3.84 1.44
CA SER A 57 -16.04 -4.71 1.69
C SER A 57 -16.59 -5.35 0.42
N SER A 58 -16.38 -4.70 -0.73
CA SER A 58 -16.91 -5.14 -2.03
C SER A 58 -15.83 -5.42 -3.07
N GLY A 59 -14.61 -4.91 -2.88
CA GLY A 59 -13.55 -4.91 -3.89
C GLY A 59 -13.75 -3.86 -5.00
N SER A 60 -14.78 -3.01 -4.90
CA SER A 60 -15.09 -2.02 -5.93
C SER A 60 -14.10 -0.86 -5.89
N VAL A 61 -13.63 -0.41 -7.05
CA VAL A 61 -12.85 0.82 -7.18
C VAL A 61 -13.75 2.02 -6.87
N ILE A 62 -13.36 2.82 -5.88
CA ILE A 62 -14.00 4.08 -5.49
C ILE A 62 -13.51 5.21 -6.41
N ASP A 63 -12.20 5.29 -6.62
CA ASP A 63 -11.55 6.32 -7.46
C ASP A 63 -10.21 5.82 -8.01
N SER A 64 -9.73 6.44 -9.09
CA SER A 64 -8.44 6.16 -9.71
C SER A 64 -7.66 7.43 -9.99
N LEU A 65 -6.37 7.38 -9.67
CA LEU A 65 -5.44 8.50 -9.76
C LEU A 65 -4.22 8.10 -10.58
N ASN A 66 -3.99 8.81 -11.68
CA ASN A 66 -2.69 8.75 -12.36
C ASN A 66 -1.65 9.41 -11.46
N ILE A 67 -0.63 8.66 -11.10
CA ILE A 67 0.45 9.17 -10.26
C ILE A 67 1.57 9.74 -11.13
N GLU A 68 2.17 10.83 -10.66
CA GLU A 68 3.32 11.41 -11.33
C GLU A 68 4.49 10.43 -11.33
N TYR A 69 5.20 10.32 -12.44
CA TYR A 69 6.34 9.43 -12.54
C TYR A 69 7.48 10.07 -13.32
N ILE A 70 8.70 9.68 -12.96
CA ILE A 70 9.87 10.04 -13.74
C ILE A 70 9.98 9.09 -14.92
N PRO A 71 10.11 9.58 -16.16
CA PRO A 71 10.35 8.73 -17.32
C PRO A 71 11.54 7.78 -17.09
N GLY A 72 11.29 6.47 -17.25
CA GLY A 72 12.27 5.41 -17.01
C GLY A 72 12.36 4.92 -15.56
N TYR A 73 11.51 5.42 -14.67
CA TYR A 73 11.25 4.85 -13.35
C TYR A 73 9.85 4.23 -13.33
N GLU A 74 9.74 3.06 -12.72
CA GLU A 74 8.50 2.30 -12.57
C GLU A 74 8.02 2.39 -11.12
N PRO A 75 6.71 2.63 -10.87
CA PRO A 75 6.17 2.56 -9.53
C PRO A 75 6.35 1.16 -8.92
N TYR A 76 6.71 1.09 -7.64
CA TYR A 76 6.97 -0.18 -6.96
C TYR A 76 6.25 -0.26 -5.62
N GLY A 77 6.65 0.56 -4.66
CA GLY A 77 6.08 0.57 -3.33
C GLY A 77 5.12 1.73 -3.13
N MET A 78 4.06 1.51 -2.37
CA MET A 78 3.18 2.57 -1.91
C MET A 78 2.79 2.34 -0.45
N ALA A 79 2.65 3.42 0.31
CA ALA A 79 1.96 3.46 1.59
C ALA A 79 1.06 4.70 1.64
N VAL A 80 0.12 4.75 2.59
CA VAL A 80 -0.77 5.90 2.78
C VAL A 80 -0.82 6.30 4.25
N ARG A 81 -0.78 7.61 4.51
CA ARG A 81 -0.97 8.17 5.85
C ARG A 81 -1.34 9.65 5.77
N ASN A 82 -2.31 10.08 6.58
CA ASN A 82 -2.81 11.46 6.65
C ASN A 82 -3.14 12.03 5.26
N ASP A 83 -3.96 11.31 4.49
CA ASP A 83 -4.39 11.72 3.14
C ASP A 83 -3.20 11.95 2.18
N THR A 84 -2.08 11.28 2.44
CA THR A 84 -0.84 11.37 1.67
C THR A 84 -0.41 9.97 1.24
N LEU A 85 -0.19 9.80 -0.06
CA LEU A 85 0.43 8.63 -0.67
C LEU A 85 1.95 8.80 -0.67
N PHE A 86 2.67 7.82 -0.16
CA PHE A 86 4.13 7.73 -0.20
C PHE A 86 4.47 6.69 -1.25
N ILE A 87 5.08 7.10 -2.36
CA ILE A 87 5.31 6.25 -3.53
C ILE A 87 6.80 6.16 -3.78
N CYS A 88 7.28 4.94 -3.98
CA CYS A 88 8.66 4.65 -4.36
C CYS A 88 8.71 4.06 -5.76
N GLN A 89 9.58 4.62 -6.58
CA GLN A 89 9.80 4.22 -7.96
C GLN A 89 11.20 3.64 -8.13
N LEU A 90 11.33 2.64 -8.99
CA LEU A 90 12.56 1.96 -9.31
C LEU A 90 12.96 2.23 -10.76
N LYS A 91 14.22 2.58 -11.01
CA LYS A 91 14.84 2.48 -12.33
C LYS A 91 15.80 1.31 -12.36
N TYR A 92 15.59 0.40 -13.30
CA TYR A 92 16.50 -0.73 -13.49
C TYR A 92 17.88 -0.28 -14.01
N GLY A 93 18.94 -0.77 -13.35
CA GLY A 93 20.30 -0.76 -13.91
C GLY A 93 21.20 0.43 -13.58
N GLY A 94 20.99 1.17 -12.47
CA GLY A 94 21.86 2.28 -12.07
C GLY A 94 22.10 2.42 -10.56
N PRO A 95 23.12 3.19 -10.12
CA PRO A 95 23.39 3.42 -8.69
C PRO A 95 22.29 4.24 -7.98
N ASP A 96 21.53 5.06 -8.71
CA ASP A 96 20.41 5.87 -8.20
C ASP A 96 19.05 5.24 -8.59
N SER A 97 18.90 3.96 -8.23
CA SER A 97 17.77 3.15 -8.69
C SER A 97 16.45 3.50 -8.02
N TYR A 98 16.42 4.22 -6.89
CA TYR A 98 15.20 4.45 -6.12
C TYR A 98 14.87 5.93 -6.01
N TYR A 99 13.60 6.26 -6.24
CA TYR A 99 13.08 7.62 -6.14
C TYR A 99 11.76 7.57 -5.38
N CYS A 100 11.73 8.12 -4.17
CA CYS A 100 10.51 8.15 -3.38
C CYS A 100 10.01 9.58 -3.21
N TYR A 101 8.71 9.74 -3.28
CA TYR A 101 8.04 11.03 -3.14
C TYR A 101 6.73 10.84 -2.40
N HIS A 102 6.12 11.94 -1.99
CA HIS A 102 4.78 11.95 -1.45
C HIS A 102 3.84 12.82 -2.28
N SER A 103 2.62 12.35 -2.44
CA SER A 103 1.53 13.00 -3.17
C SER A 103 0.28 13.01 -2.30
N ALA A 104 -0.55 14.04 -2.41
CA ALA A 104 -1.87 14.01 -1.79
C ALA A 104 -2.70 12.90 -2.45
N VAL A 105 -3.67 12.34 -1.72
CA VAL A 105 -4.65 11.38 -2.30
C VAL A 105 -5.47 11.99 -3.46
N THR A 106 -5.44 13.32 -3.62
CA THR A 106 -6.02 14.05 -4.76
C THR A 106 -5.10 14.11 -5.99
N GLY A 107 -3.90 13.51 -5.94
CA GLY A 107 -2.94 13.51 -7.05
C GLY A 107 -1.93 14.65 -7.06
N THR A 108 -1.99 15.55 -6.09
CA THR A 108 -1.07 16.68 -6.04
C THR A 108 0.29 16.24 -5.52
N PHE A 109 1.35 16.34 -6.34
CA PHE A 109 2.71 16.13 -5.89
C PHE A 109 3.07 17.09 -4.74
N LEU A 110 3.48 16.54 -3.60
CA LEU A 110 3.78 17.31 -2.40
C LEU A 110 5.29 17.47 -2.17
N GLY A 111 6.12 16.62 -2.79
CA GLY A 111 7.57 16.73 -2.65
C GLY A 111 8.30 15.39 -2.57
N MET A 112 9.61 15.51 -2.50
CA MET A 112 10.55 14.41 -2.48
C MET A 112 10.83 13.88 -1.08
N LEU A 113 10.98 12.56 -0.98
CA LEU A 113 11.44 11.88 0.21
C LEU A 113 12.92 11.60 0.07
N ASP A 114 13.70 12.11 1.02
CA ASP A 114 15.09 11.69 1.21
C ASP A 114 15.07 10.40 2.03
N LEU A 115 15.42 9.28 1.38
CA LEU A 115 15.62 8.00 2.06
C LEU A 115 17.07 7.96 2.54
N CYS A 116 17.31 8.59 3.68
CA CYS A 116 18.60 8.66 4.35
C CYS A 116 19.17 7.28 4.73
#